data_AF-A0A182EPF4-F1
#
_entry.id   AF-A0A182EPF4-F1
#
_cell.length_a   1.000
_cell.length_b   1.000
_cell.length_c   1.000
_cell.angle_alpha   90.00
_cell.angle_beta   90.00
_cell.angle_gamma   90.00
#
_symmetry.space_group_name_H-M   'P 1'
#
loop_
_entity.id
_entity.type
_entity.pdbx_description
1 polymer ?
#
loop_
_entity_poly.entity_id
_entity_poly.type
_entity_poly.pdbx_seq_one_letter_code
_entity_poly.pdbx_strand_id
1 'polypeptide(L)'
;MPFDILQMHERQQVTNDNFNRTEPSASQFNRMQQDILETLSASDRSDGERLRRHLQFFFMDPVTKWKLILFAELRMLHVDFMDETSTVIRHKFLKNWNDERDTLIYPPSSGRYSVYTGADIIDQFAFMVVAYYSIREDSFASFSYDTLRDQDARSSVQVDDPKFVGNISPDDIPPMKFCLKKIANVTIFNNTYEFDISEINGEESEEI
;
A
#
# COMPACT_ATOMS: atom_id res chain seq x y z
N MET A 1 -52.21 2.64 50.02
CA MET A 1 -53.29 1.94 49.32
C MET A 1 -53.39 2.50 47.90
N PRO A 2 -53.59 1.64 46.90
CA PRO A 2 -52.74 1.56 45.70
C PRO A 2 -53.55 1.67 44.38
N PHE A 3 -52.87 1.43 43.25
CA PHE A 3 -53.41 1.15 41.90
C PHE A 3 -53.97 2.38 41.13
N ASP A 4 -53.79 2.56 39.82
CA ASP A 4 -53.78 1.56 38.76
C ASP A 4 -52.91 1.89 37.54
N ILE A 5 -52.34 0.81 37.02
CA ILE A 5 -51.72 0.66 35.72
C ILE A 5 -52.85 0.60 34.69
N LEU A 6 -53.02 1.64 33.88
CA LEU A 6 -53.87 1.55 32.70
C LEU A 6 -53.05 1.03 31.52
N GLN A 7 -53.07 -0.30 31.42
CA GLN A 7 -53.01 -1.02 30.15
C GLN A 7 -53.90 -0.32 29.12
N MET A 8 -53.33 0.07 27.99
CA MET A 8 -54.10 0.26 26.76
C MET A 8 -53.80 -0.91 25.83
N HIS A 9 -54.66 -1.93 25.91
CA HIS A 9 -54.82 -2.97 24.91
C HIS A 9 -56.32 -3.12 24.67
N GLU A 10 -56.84 -2.55 23.57
CA GLU A 10 -57.64 -3.30 22.59
C GLU A 10 -58.04 -2.46 21.37
N ARG A 11 -57.46 -2.87 20.23
CA ARG A 11 -58.09 -3.20 18.94
C ARG A 11 -59.04 -2.22 18.23
N GLN A 12 -58.52 -1.88 17.04
CA GLN A 12 -59.15 -1.92 15.71
C GLN A 12 -60.16 -0.83 15.37
N GLN A 13 -59.75 0.07 14.46
CA GLN A 13 -60.36 0.05 13.13
C GLN A 13 -59.33 0.46 12.06
N VAL A 14 -59.09 -0.49 11.16
CA VAL A 14 -58.30 -0.36 9.94
C VAL A 14 -59.06 0.58 9.00
N THR A 15 -58.47 1.72 8.68
CA THR A 15 -58.81 2.49 7.48
C THR A 15 -57.63 2.34 6.53
N ASN A 16 -57.82 1.47 5.53
CA ASN A 16 -56.87 1.21 4.47
C ASN A 16 -56.82 2.43 3.53
N ASP A 17 -55.97 3.39 3.83
CA ASP A 17 -55.43 4.27 2.81
C ASP A 17 -54.12 3.67 2.32
N ASN A 18 -54.21 2.97 1.18
CA ASN A 18 -53.07 2.51 0.40
C ASN A 18 -52.25 3.72 -0.07
N PHE A 19 -51.40 4.24 0.80
CA PHE A 19 -50.32 5.13 0.41
C PHE A 19 -49.14 4.24 0.03
N ASN A 20 -49.14 3.77 -1.23
CA ASN A 20 -47.92 3.27 -1.87
C ASN A 20 -46.94 4.44 -1.96
N ARG A 21 -46.27 4.77 -0.86
CA ARG A 21 -45.10 5.62 -0.85
C ARG A 21 -43.98 4.77 -1.43
N THR A 22 -43.81 4.86 -2.74
CA THR A 22 -42.62 4.33 -3.42
C THR A 22 -41.43 5.11 -2.85
N GLU A 23 -40.77 4.54 -1.84
CA GLU A 23 -39.46 5.00 -1.39
C GLU A 23 -38.57 5.05 -2.63
N PRO A 24 -38.05 6.22 -3.02
CA PRO A 24 -37.20 6.32 -4.19
C PRO A 24 -36.01 5.39 -3.99
N SER A 25 -35.76 4.49 -4.94
CA SER A 25 -34.65 3.56 -4.80
C SER A 25 -33.34 4.35 -4.68
N ALA A 26 -32.36 3.82 -3.96
CA ALA A 26 -31.06 4.49 -3.77
C ALA A 26 -30.44 4.96 -5.10
N SER A 27 -30.70 4.24 -6.19
CA SER A 27 -30.24 4.59 -7.54
C SER A 27 -30.97 5.79 -8.19
N GLN A 28 -32.21 6.09 -7.80
CA GLN A 28 -32.93 7.31 -8.22
C GLN A 28 -32.47 8.52 -7.42
N PHE A 29 -32.27 8.36 -6.11
CA PHE A 29 -31.78 9.44 -5.25
C PHE A 29 -30.37 9.89 -5.64
N ASN A 30 -29.48 8.94 -5.94
CA ASN A 30 -28.12 9.24 -6.43
C ASN A 30 -28.14 9.97 -7.78
N ARG A 31 -29.07 9.62 -8.69
CA ARG A 31 -29.21 10.29 -10.00
C ARG A 31 -29.69 11.74 -9.85
N MET A 32 -30.73 11.98 -9.04
CA MET A 32 -31.22 13.35 -8.79
C MET A 32 -30.14 14.24 -8.13
N GLN A 33 -29.31 13.68 -7.26
CA GLN A 33 -28.19 14.43 -6.67
C GLN A 33 -27.11 14.77 -7.70
N GLN A 34 -26.83 13.86 -8.64
CA GLN A 34 -25.89 14.08 -9.74
C GLN A 34 -26.38 15.23 -10.63
N ASP A 35 -27.67 15.22 -10.99
CA ASP A 35 -28.30 16.24 -11.84
C ASP A 35 -28.24 17.64 -11.19
N ILE A 36 -28.47 17.75 -9.88
CA ILE A 36 -28.38 19.03 -9.15
C ILE A 36 -26.93 19.56 -9.16
N LEU A 37 -25.94 18.68 -8.95
CA LEU A 37 -24.52 19.06 -8.94
C LEU A 37 -24.01 19.50 -10.32
N GLU A 38 -24.61 18.98 -11.40
CA GLU A 38 -24.27 19.35 -12.77
C GLU A 38 -24.84 20.72 -13.19
N THR A 39 -25.86 21.23 -12.49
CA THR A 39 -26.42 22.58 -12.75
C THR A 39 -25.64 23.73 -12.10
N LEU A 40 -24.67 23.42 -11.23
CA LEU A 40 -23.89 24.41 -10.49
C LEU A 40 -22.65 24.87 -11.26
N SER A 41 -22.15 26.07 -10.93
CA SER A 41 -20.87 26.56 -11.44
C SER A 41 -19.71 25.67 -10.92
N ALA A 42 -18.56 25.64 -11.61
CA ALA A 42 -17.45 24.75 -11.26
C ALA A 42 -16.95 24.93 -9.81
N SER A 43 -16.97 26.16 -9.29
CA SER A 43 -16.63 26.45 -7.89
C SER A 43 -17.68 25.87 -6.94
N ASP A 44 -18.95 26.19 -7.17
CA ASP A 44 -20.08 25.79 -6.32
C ASP A 44 -20.30 24.28 -6.31
N ARG A 45 -19.94 23.60 -7.40
CA ARG A 45 -19.99 22.13 -7.48
C ARG A 45 -19.06 21.47 -6.46
N SER A 46 -17.86 22.02 -6.26
CA SER A 46 -16.90 21.46 -5.29
C SER A 46 -17.39 21.58 -3.85
N ASP A 47 -17.98 22.73 -3.51
CA ASP A 47 -18.59 22.98 -2.20
C ASP A 47 -19.84 22.14 -1.98
N GLY A 48 -20.69 22.03 -3.01
CA GLY A 48 -21.86 21.15 -3.01
C GLY A 48 -21.50 19.67 -2.81
N GLU A 49 -20.45 19.18 -3.47
CA GLU A 49 -19.96 17.81 -3.28
C GLU A 49 -19.40 17.58 -1.88
N ARG A 50 -18.74 18.58 -1.29
CA ARG A 50 -18.22 18.52 0.07
C ARG A 50 -19.36 18.50 1.10
N LEU A 51 -20.35 19.37 0.95
CA LEU A 51 -21.54 19.42 1.80
C LEU A 51 -22.35 18.13 1.69
N ARG A 52 -22.56 17.61 0.46
CA ARG A 52 -23.23 16.33 0.21
C ARG A 52 -22.55 15.20 0.97
N ARG A 53 -21.22 15.07 0.85
CA ARG A 53 -20.45 14.04 1.57
C ARG A 53 -20.60 14.18 3.09
N HIS A 54 -20.56 15.40 3.60
CA HIS A 54 -20.69 15.66 5.03
C HIS A 54 -22.08 15.26 5.56
N LEU A 55 -23.15 15.67 4.88
CA LEU A 55 -24.52 15.32 5.26
C LEU A 55 -24.79 13.82 5.10
N GLN A 56 -24.32 13.21 4.01
CA GLN A 56 -24.41 11.76 3.82
C GLN A 56 -23.74 11.01 4.97
N PHE A 57 -22.55 11.43 5.40
CA PHE A 57 -21.85 10.83 6.53
C PHE A 57 -22.57 11.08 7.88
N PHE A 58 -23.15 12.27 8.07
CA PHE A 58 -23.88 12.62 9.29
C PHE A 58 -25.13 11.75 9.48
N PHE A 59 -25.90 11.51 8.40
CA PHE A 59 -27.14 10.73 8.42
C PHE A 59 -26.96 9.25 8.08
N MET A 60 -25.73 8.77 7.90
CA MET A 60 -25.48 7.36 7.61
C MET A 60 -25.77 6.45 8.82
N ASP A 61 -26.19 5.21 8.55
CA ASP A 61 -26.34 4.18 9.57
C ASP A 61 -25.04 4.01 10.41
N PRO A 62 -25.15 3.95 11.76
CA PRO A 62 -23.98 3.86 12.63
C PRO A 62 -23.06 2.68 12.32
N VAL A 63 -23.60 1.51 11.97
CA VAL A 63 -22.76 0.33 11.65
C VAL A 63 -21.94 0.59 10.39
N THR A 64 -22.55 1.18 9.37
CA THR A 64 -21.85 1.58 8.14
C THR A 64 -20.79 2.65 8.42
N LYS A 65 -21.10 3.60 9.31
CA LYS A 65 -20.15 4.64 9.76
C LYS A 65 -18.92 4.04 10.44
N TRP A 66 -19.13 3.11 11.37
CA TRP A 66 -18.04 2.39 12.03
C TRP A 66 -17.18 1.59 11.05
N LYS A 67 -17.81 0.89 10.10
CA LYS A 67 -17.08 0.15 9.05
C LYS A 67 -16.16 1.08 8.25
N LEU A 68 -16.64 2.27 7.87
CA LEU A 68 -15.82 3.24 7.14
C LEU A 68 -14.64 3.77 7.96
N ILE A 69 -14.87 4.07 9.25
CA ILE A 69 -13.79 4.56 10.14
C ILE A 69 -12.73 3.49 10.32
N LEU A 70 -13.13 2.26 10.64
CA LEU A 70 -12.22 1.14 10.86
C LEU A 70 -11.42 0.82 9.58
N PHE A 71 -12.09 0.86 8.43
CA PHE A 71 -11.42 0.73 7.14
C PHE A 71 -10.42 1.85 6.87
N ALA A 72 -10.77 3.11 7.16
CA ALA A 72 -9.88 4.24 6.96
C ALA A 72 -8.64 4.15 7.86
N GLU A 73 -8.82 3.76 9.12
CA GLU A 73 -7.73 3.56 10.08
C GLU A 73 -6.78 2.44 9.63
N LEU A 74 -7.32 1.27 9.27
CA LEU A 74 -6.50 0.16 8.74
C LEU A 74 -5.76 0.55 7.45
N ARG A 75 -6.41 1.30 6.56
CA ARG A 75 -5.80 1.75 5.30
C ARG A 75 -4.68 2.76 5.55
N MET A 76 -4.88 3.72 6.46
CA MET A 76 -3.83 4.68 6.80
C MET A 76 -2.63 3.95 7.43
N LEU A 77 -2.86 3.08 8.41
CA LEU A 77 -1.80 2.27 9.02
C LEU A 77 -1.02 1.43 8.01
N HIS A 78 -1.70 0.86 7.02
CA HIS A 78 -1.03 0.12 5.94
C HIS A 78 -0.16 1.03 5.06
N VAL A 79 -0.65 2.21 4.69
CA VAL A 79 0.13 3.17 3.89
C VAL A 79 1.35 3.65 4.67
N ASP A 80 1.16 3.99 5.95
CA ASP A 80 2.24 4.44 6.84
C ASP A 80 3.30 3.34 6.99
N PHE A 81 2.88 2.09 7.26
CA PHE A 81 3.78 0.94 7.32
C PHE A 81 4.58 0.74 6.03
N MET A 82 3.94 0.88 4.87
CA MET A 82 4.63 0.75 3.58
C MET A 82 5.66 1.86 3.36
N ASP A 83 5.33 3.11 3.73
CA ASP A 83 6.22 4.26 3.56
C ASP A 83 7.43 4.19 4.50
N GLU A 84 7.19 3.84 5.77
CA GLU A 84 8.25 3.59 6.76
C GLU A 84 9.17 2.45 6.33
N THR A 85 8.60 1.33 5.86
CA THR A 85 9.37 0.18 5.36
C THR A 85 10.21 0.57 4.15
N SER A 86 9.66 1.34 3.20
CA SER A 86 10.40 1.85 2.04
C SER A 86 11.59 2.70 2.47
N THR A 87 11.41 3.54 3.48
CA THR A 87 12.47 4.39 4.05
C THR A 87 13.57 3.56 4.69
N VAL A 88 13.21 2.60 5.57
CA VAL A 88 14.20 1.70 6.20
C VAL A 88 15.00 0.92 5.16
N ILE A 89 14.36 0.42 4.10
CA ILE A 89 15.03 -0.28 3.02
C ILE A 89 16.04 0.64 2.30
N ARG A 90 15.71 1.91 2.04
CA ARG A 90 16.67 2.86 1.44
C ARG A 90 17.89 3.05 2.33
N HIS A 91 17.69 3.28 3.63
CA HIS A 91 18.78 3.45 4.59
C HIS A 91 19.64 2.19 4.76
N LYS A 92 19.04 1.00 4.61
CA LYS A 92 19.75 -0.28 4.74
C LYS A 92 20.56 -0.65 3.50
N PHE A 93 20.02 -0.42 2.30
CA PHE A 93 20.59 -0.94 1.05
C PHE A 93 21.34 0.12 0.20
N LEU A 94 21.10 1.41 0.40
CA LEU A 94 21.78 2.48 -0.34
C LEU A 94 22.94 3.04 0.48
N LYS A 95 24.17 2.91 -0.05
CA LYS A 95 25.37 3.41 0.62
C LYS A 95 25.29 4.93 0.75
N ASN A 96 25.61 5.45 1.93
CA ASN A 96 25.59 6.89 2.21
C ASN A 96 24.23 7.57 1.94
N TRP A 97 23.11 6.85 2.12
CA TRP A 97 21.79 7.47 2.16
C TRP A 97 21.69 8.42 3.37
N ASN A 98 21.08 9.58 3.20
CA ASN A 98 20.91 10.59 4.24
C ASN A 98 19.43 10.93 4.45
N ASP A 99 19.10 11.35 5.67
CA ASP A 99 17.76 11.72 6.12
C ASP A 99 17.20 12.95 5.39
N GLU A 100 18.05 13.86 4.93
CA GLU A 100 17.65 15.00 4.11
C GLU A 100 16.82 14.60 2.88
N ARG A 101 17.09 13.42 2.30
CA ARG A 101 16.37 12.90 1.12
C ARG A 101 14.97 12.37 1.43
N ASP A 102 14.67 12.12 2.69
CA ASP A 102 13.34 11.66 3.12
C ASP A 102 12.42 12.82 3.51
N THR A 103 12.97 14.04 3.66
CA THR A 103 12.17 15.21 3.99
C THR A 103 11.42 15.78 2.79
N LEU A 104 10.14 16.09 2.97
CA LEU A 104 9.29 16.70 1.94
C LEU A 104 9.49 18.24 1.90
N ILE A 105 10.71 18.69 1.65
CA ILE A 105 11.04 20.12 1.53
C ILE A 105 11.19 20.48 0.05
N TYR A 106 10.48 21.52 -0.41
CA TYR A 106 10.61 22.04 -1.77
C TYR A 106 11.26 23.43 -1.79
N PRO A 107 12.32 23.63 -2.59
CA PRO A 107 13.03 22.64 -3.39
C PRO A 107 13.86 21.69 -2.48
N PRO A 108 14.06 20.42 -2.88
CA PRO A 108 14.80 19.47 -2.06
C PRO A 108 16.27 19.89 -1.93
N SER A 109 16.85 19.78 -0.74
CA SER A 109 18.26 20.11 -0.47
C SER A 109 19.22 19.13 -1.15
N SER A 110 18.83 17.86 -1.17
CA SER A 110 19.56 16.75 -1.80
C SER A 110 18.79 16.25 -3.02
N GLY A 111 19.51 16.04 -4.14
CA GLY A 111 18.91 15.52 -5.38
C GLY A 111 18.47 14.06 -5.27
N ARG A 112 18.12 13.44 -6.40
CA ARG A 112 17.93 11.98 -6.47
C ARG A 112 19.23 11.25 -6.12
N TYR A 113 19.14 10.06 -5.54
CA TYR A 113 20.32 9.23 -5.31
C TYR A 113 20.97 8.86 -6.65
N SER A 114 22.26 9.14 -6.79
CA SER A 114 23.02 8.94 -8.02
C SER A 114 24.48 8.64 -7.69
N VAL A 115 25.09 7.85 -8.56
CA VAL A 115 26.51 7.46 -8.50
C VAL A 115 27.14 7.79 -9.85
N TYR A 116 28.33 8.39 -9.84
CA TYR A 116 28.96 8.94 -11.05
C TYR A 116 30.27 8.27 -11.44
N THR A 117 30.88 7.50 -10.54
CA THR A 117 32.18 6.85 -10.76
C THR A 117 32.00 5.34 -10.89
N GLY A 118 32.77 4.70 -11.78
CA GLY A 118 32.77 3.23 -11.91
C GLY A 118 33.13 2.51 -10.61
N ALA A 119 34.11 3.04 -9.85
CA ALA A 119 34.49 2.48 -8.55
C ALA A 119 33.34 2.54 -7.53
N ASP A 120 32.66 3.69 -7.45
CA ASP A 120 31.54 3.90 -6.53
C ASP A 120 30.35 2.96 -6.84
N ILE A 121 30.16 2.60 -8.12
CA ILE A 121 29.13 1.64 -8.53
C ILE A 121 29.44 0.24 -7.96
N ILE A 122 30.68 -0.23 -8.09
CA ILE A 122 31.09 -1.54 -7.55
C ILE A 122 30.98 -1.55 -6.02
N ASP A 123 31.39 -0.47 -5.38
CA ASP A 123 31.27 -0.27 -3.95
C ASP A 123 29.81 -0.32 -3.46
N GLN A 124 28.90 0.32 -4.21
CA GLN A 124 27.47 0.29 -3.92
C GLN A 124 26.91 -1.13 -4.04
N PHE A 125 27.36 -1.91 -5.03
CA PHE A 125 26.95 -3.31 -5.18
C PHE A 125 27.46 -4.18 -4.04
N ALA A 126 28.75 -4.05 -3.68
CA ALA A 126 29.31 -4.77 -2.55
C ALA A 126 28.56 -4.46 -1.25
N PHE A 127 28.21 -3.19 -1.02
CA PHE A 127 27.40 -2.78 0.13
C PHE A 127 26.01 -3.44 0.12
N MET A 128 25.34 -3.49 -1.04
CA MET A 128 24.01 -4.11 -1.18
C MET A 128 24.03 -5.61 -0.88
N VAL A 129 25.03 -6.34 -1.37
CA VAL A 129 25.19 -7.79 -1.11
C VAL A 129 25.37 -8.05 0.38
N VAL A 130 26.25 -7.30 1.05
CA VAL A 130 26.46 -7.41 2.50
C VAL A 130 25.19 -7.06 3.27
N ALA A 131 24.50 -5.98 2.87
CA ALA A 131 23.23 -5.58 3.49
C ALA A 131 22.13 -6.64 3.34
N TYR A 132 22.10 -7.34 2.20
CA TYR A 132 21.17 -8.45 1.96
C TYR A 132 21.40 -9.58 2.95
N TYR A 133 22.60 -10.17 2.98
CA TYR A 133 22.89 -11.33 3.84
C TYR A 133 22.89 -11.01 5.35
N SER A 134 23.09 -9.73 5.71
CA SER A 134 23.03 -9.26 7.10
C SER A 134 21.67 -8.69 7.51
N ILE A 135 20.63 -8.72 6.65
CA ILE A 135 19.37 -8.00 6.90
C ILE A 135 18.66 -8.45 8.19
N ARG A 136 18.84 -9.71 8.59
CA ARG A 136 18.26 -10.26 9.81
C ARG A 136 18.96 -9.78 11.08
N GLU A 137 20.29 -9.67 11.03
CA GLU A 137 21.11 -9.40 12.21
C GLU A 137 21.31 -7.89 12.42
N ASP A 138 21.38 -7.15 11.32
CA ASP A 138 21.75 -5.73 11.29
C ASP A 138 20.56 -4.86 10.82
N SER A 139 19.32 -5.24 11.18
CA SER A 139 18.12 -4.43 10.99
C SER A 139 17.33 -4.35 12.28
N PHE A 140 16.74 -3.18 12.53
CA PHE A 140 15.79 -3.02 13.65
C PHE A 140 14.45 -3.70 13.38
N ALA A 141 14.06 -3.80 12.10
CA ALA A 141 12.81 -4.43 11.69
C ALA A 141 12.98 -5.95 11.53
N SER A 142 11.89 -6.69 11.79
CA SER A 142 11.84 -8.16 11.69
C SER A 142 11.78 -8.63 10.23
N PHE A 143 12.84 -8.40 9.45
CA PHE A 143 12.95 -8.93 8.10
C PHE A 143 13.41 -10.39 8.12
N SER A 144 12.81 -11.19 7.24
CA SER A 144 13.17 -12.59 7.03
C SER A 144 13.18 -12.91 5.55
N TYR A 145 14.02 -13.86 5.16
CA TYR A 145 14.02 -14.39 3.80
C TYR A 145 12.83 -15.34 3.59
N ASP A 146 12.34 -15.38 2.36
CA ASP A 146 11.37 -16.37 1.91
C ASP A 146 12.11 -17.70 1.63
N THR A 147 12.35 -18.47 2.68
CA THR A 147 12.99 -19.78 2.56
C THR A 147 11.95 -20.83 2.22
N LEU A 148 12.18 -21.67 1.20
CA LEU A 148 11.26 -22.69 0.69
C LEU A 148 10.89 -23.81 1.71
N ARG A 149 11.37 -23.75 2.95
CA ARG A 149 11.14 -24.75 4.01
C ARG A 149 9.76 -24.70 4.67
N ASP A 150 8.74 -24.18 3.98
CA ASP A 150 7.37 -24.08 4.51
C ASP A 150 6.32 -24.92 3.74
N GLN A 151 6.73 -25.89 2.92
CA GLN A 151 5.76 -26.75 2.21
C GLN A 151 5.60 -28.19 2.76
N ASP A 152 6.46 -28.65 3.67
CA ASP A 152 6.34 -30.00 4.23
C ASP A 152 5.54 -30.07 5.55
N ALA A 153 4.97 -28.95 6.01
CA ALA A 153 4.15 -28.91 7.22
C ALA A 153 2.64 -28.80 6.94
N ARG A 154 2.10 -29.70 6.08
CA ARG A 154 0.81 -30.35 6.38
C ARG A 154 0.96 -31.43 7.46
N SER A 155 1.89 -31.22 8.38
CA SER A 155 2.00 -31.93 9.64
C SER A 155 0.92 -31.38 10.56
N SER A 156 -0.17 -32.11 10.67
CA SER A 156 -1.16 -31.98 11.73
C SER A 156 -0.50 -32.19 13.10
N VAL A 157 0.14 -31.16 13.69
CA VAL A 157 0.64 -31.23 15.07
C VAL A 157 0.49 -29.87 15.75
N GLN A 158 -0.41 -29.89 16.73
CA GLN A 158 -0.48 -29.15 17.99
C GLN A 158 0.15 -27.76 18.10
N VAL A 159 -0.71 -26.84 18.56
CA VAL A 159 -0.43 -25.50 19.07
C VAL A 159 0.45 -25.62 20.33
N ASP A 160 1.74 -25.82 20.16
CA ASP A 160 2.73 -25.55 21.19
C ASP A 160 3.95 -24.91 20.51
N ASP A 161 4.11 -23.61 20.77
CA ASP A 161 5.22 -22.73 20.40
C ASP A 161 5.46 -22.46 18.90
N PRO A 162 5.22 -21.23 18.40
CA PRO A 162 5.78 -20.80 17.13
C PRO A 162 7.30 -20.74 17.29
N LYS A 163 7.99 -21.83 16.95
CA LYS A 163 9.44 -21.86 16.90
C LYS A 163 9.89 -20.89 15.83
N PHE A 164 10.28 -19.68 16.26
CA PHE A 164 11.18 -18.84 15.50
C PHE A 164 12.40 -19.71 15.15
N VAL A 165 12.51 -20.10 13.89
CA VAL A 165 13.64 -20.89 13.39
C VAL A 165 14.86 -19.97 13.41
N GLY A 166 15.54 -19.94 14.56
CA GLY A 166 16.63 -18.99 14.83
C GLY A 166 17.86 -19.19 13.94
N ASN A 167 18.06 -20.40 13.41
CA ASN A 167 19.23 -20.74 12.59
C ASN A 167 18.79 -21.20 11.21
N ILE A 168 18.84 -20.30 10.24
CA ILE A 168 18.70 -20.63 8.81
C ILE A 168 20.12 -20.86 8.27
N SER A 169 20.34 -21.96 7.56
CA SER A 169 21.64 -22.18 6.91
C SER A 169 21.83 -21.10 5.84
N PRO A 170 23.05 -20.57 5.62
CA PRO A 170 23.32 -19.70 4.48
C PRO A 170 22.81 -20.28 3.14
N ASP A 171 22.85 -21.61 3.00
CA ASP A 171 22.36 -22.33 1.80
C ASP A 171 20.83 -22.27 1.61
N ASP A 172 20.08 -21.99 2.68
CA ASP A 172 18.62 -21.88 2.63
C ASP A 172 18.18 -20.45 2.22
N ILE A 173 19.11 -19.47 2.18
CA ILE A 173 18.82 -18.08 1.81
C ILE A 173 18.69 -17.99 0.28
N PRO A 174 17.57 -17.46 -0.26
CA PRO A 174 17.42 -17.26 -1.69
C PRO A 174 18.54 -16.40 -2.26
N PRO A 175 19.12 -16.75 -3.42
CA PRO A 175 20.16 -15.93 -4.03
C PRO A 175 19.61 -14.59 -4.51
N MET A 176 20.43 -13.55 -4.44
CA MET A 176 20.04 -12.23 -4.92
C MET A 176 20.10 -12.23 -6.46
N LYS A 177 18.98 -11.87 -7.10
CA LYS A 177 18.91 -11.80 -8.58
C LYS A 177 19.36 -10.43 -9.06
N PHE A 178 20.47 -10.39 -9.80
CA PHE A 178 20.93 -9.18 -10.46
C PHE A 178 20.50 -9.17 -11.94
N CYS A 179 19.87 -8.07 -12.37
CA CYS A 179 19.39 -7.91 -13.74
C CYS A 179 20.17 -6.79 -14.43
N LEU A 180 21.13 -7.14 -15.27
CA LEU A 180 21.88 -6.18 -16.07
C LEU A 180 21.18 -5.94 -17.42
N LYS A 181 20.82 -4.69 -17.69
CA LYS A 181 20.38 -4.25 -19.02
C LYS A 181 21.48 -3.41 -19.66
N LYS A 182 22.08 -3.91 -20.74
CA LYS A 182 23.15 -3.23 -21.48
C LYS A 182 22.79 -3.13 -22.97
N ILE A 183 23.34 -2.11 -23.63
CA ILE A 183 23.29 -1.94 -25.08
C ILE A 183 24.22 -2.98 -25.73
N ALA A 184 23.88 -3.49 -26.92
CA ALA A 184 24.63 -4.56 -27.59
C ALA A 184 26.01 -4.10 -28.03
N ASN A 185 26.10 -2.94 -28.65
CA ASN A 185 27.38 -2.41 -29.12
C ASN A 185 27.32 -0.88 -29.28
N VAL A 186 28.48 -0.24 -29.17
CA VAL A 186 28.69 1.17 -29.52
C VAL A 186 29.94 1.26 -30.39
N THR A 187 29.75 1.62 -31.65
CA THR A 187 30.84 1.84 -32.61
C THR A 187 31.11 3.34 -32.76
N ILE A 188 32.39 3.72 -32.69
CA ILE A 188 32.83 5.12 -32.75
C ILE A 188 33.54 5.35 -34.08
N PHE A 189 32.93 6.14 -34.95
CA PHE A 189 33.47 6.51 -36.26
C PHE A 189 33.71 8.02 -36.34
N ASN A 190 34.93 8.46 -36.02
CA ASN A 190 35.43 9.82 -36.23
C ASN A 190 34.35 10.92 -36.05
N ASN A 191 33.81 11.01 -34.82
CA ASN A 191 32.73 11.89 -34.36
C ASN A 191 31.27 11.43 -34.61
N THR A 192 31.06 10.25 -35.18
CA THR A 192 29.75 9.59 -35.26
C THR A 192 29.70 8.41 -34.29
N TYR A 193 28.60 8.28 -33.56
CA TYR A 193 28.32 7.13 -32.70
C TYR A 193 27.21 6.33 -33.35
N GLU A 194 27.43 5.03 -33.53
CA GLU A 194 26.39 4.07 -33.91
C GLU A 194 26.14 3.15 -32.72
N PHE A 195 24.87 3.07 -32.32
CA PHE A 195 24.41 2.30 -31.18
C PHE A 195 23.60 1.11 -31.68
N ASP A 196 24.02 -0.10 -31.32
CA ASP A 196 23.22 -1.30 -31.53
C ASP A 196 22.32 -1.52 -30.30
N ILE A 197 21.05 -1.17 -30.44
CA ILE A 197 20.03 -1.27 -29.38
C ILE A 197 19.29 -2.62 -29.39
N SER A 198 19.79 -3.60 -30.14
CA SER A 198 19.19 -4.93 -30.15
C SER A 198 19.15 -5.51 -28.73
N GLU A 199 18.04 -6.15 -28.39
CA GLU A 199 17.91 -6.82 -27.11
C GLU A 199 18.92 -7.96 -27.03
N ILE A 200 19.92 -7.79 -26.16
CA ILE A 200 20.76 -8.91 -25.77
C ILE A 200 19.92 -9.70 -24.78
N ASN A 201 19.34 -10.80 -25.24
CA ASN A 201 18.74 -11.80 -24.36
C ASN A 201 19.86 -12.47 -23.57
N GLY A 202 20.42 -11.73 -22.61
CA GLY A 202 21.27 -12.27 -21.57
C GLY A 202 20.38 -12.93 -20.54
N GLU A 203 20.02 -14.19 -20.77
CA GLU A 203 19.74 -15.14 -19.68
C GLU A 203 21.06 -15.49 -18.94
N GLU A 204 21.91 -14.50 -18.68
CA GLU A 204 22.98 -14.61 -17.69
C GLU A 204 22.44 -13.98 -16.41
N SER A 205 21.48 -14.66 -15.81
CA SER A 205 21.23 -14.51 -14.38
C SER A 205 22.45 -15.09 -13.66
N GLU A 206 23.44 -14.24 -13.41
CA GLU A 206 24.47 -14.55 -12.42
C GLU A 206 23.77 -14.52 -11.05
N GLU A 207 23.42 -15.71 -10.57
CA GLU A 207 23.09 -15.92 -9.16
C GLU A 207 24.39 -15.74 -8.38
N ILE A 208 24.43 -14.69 -7.55
CA ILE A 208 25.53 -14.40 -6.62
C ILE A 208 25.06 -14.74 -5.21
#